data_AF-A0A5C8E882-F1
#
_entry.id   AF-A0A5C8E882-F1
#
_cell.length_a   1.000
_cell.length_b   1.000
_cell.length_c   1.000
_cell.angle_alpha   90.00
_cell.angle_beta   90.00
_cell.angle_gamma   90.00
#
_symmetry.space_group_name_H-M   'P 1'
#
loop_
_entity.id
_entity.type
_entity.pdbx_description
1 polymer ?
#
loop_
_entity_poly.entity_id
_entity_poly.type
_entity_poly.pdbx_seq_one_letter_code
_entity_poly.pdbx_strand_id
1 'polypeptide(L)'
;MKSIFKFIYDKKDEGIYRKRIIFGIKIITNPNELRLNRIEEKIDNIIQNNIIKIIGNNMLKLRVYEIYSKHKESSYKNKAIK
;
A
#
# COMPACT_ATOMS: atom_id res chain seq x y z
N MET A 1 -33.40 -29.79 -10.39
CA MET A 1 -31.98 -29.64 -10.77
C MET A 1 -31.18 -28.69 -9.86
N LYS A 2 -31.63 -27.47 -9.54
CA LYS A 2 -30.90 -26.54 -8.66
C LYS A 2 -30.54 -27.11 -7.27
N SER A 3 -31.35 -28.03 -6.73
CA SER A 3 -31.10 -28.71 -5.44
C SER A 3 -29.91 -29.67 -5.49
N ILE A 4 -29.79 -30.45 -6.57
CA ILE A 4 -28.68 -31.40 -6.75
C ILE A 4 -27.35 -30.65 -6.84
N PHE A 5 -27.32 -29.51 -7.53
CA PHE A 5 -26.11 -28.70 -7.63
C PHE A 5 -25.70 -28.10 -6.29
N LYS A 6 -26.66 -27.62 -5.48
CA LYS A 6 -26.39 -27.17 -4.11
C LYS A 6 -25.88 -28.30 -3.20
N PHE A 7 -26.35 -29.53 -3.42
CA PHE A 7 -25.84 -30.69 -2.69
C PHE A 7 -24.39 -31.02 -3.08
N ILE A 8 -24.08 -30.99 -4.38
CA ILE A 8 -22.73 -31.26 -4.88
C ILE A 8 -21.77 -30.14 -4.48
N TYR A 9 -22.20 -28.88 -4.60
CA TYR A 9 -21.41 -27.72 -4.25
C TYR A 9 -22.28 -26.53 -3.83
N ASP A 10 -22.04 -26.04 -2.63
CA ASP A 10 -22.56 -24.74 -2.19
C ASP A 10 -21.46 -23.97 -1.48
N LYS A 11 -21.45 -22.64 -1.62
CA LYS A 11 -20.49 -21.77 -0.97
C LYS A 11 -21.22 -20.55 -0.44
N LYS A 12 -21.05 -20.32 0.86
CA LYS A 12 -21.57 -19.14 1.55
C LYS A 12 -20.53 -18.61 2.52
N ASP A 13 -20.35 -17.30 2.53
CA ASP A 13 -19.58 -16.62 3.55
C ASP A 13 -20.57 -16.10 4.62
N GLU A 14 -20.34 -16.43 5.88
CA GLU A 14 -21.17 -16.00 7.02
C GLU A 14 -20.27 -15.35 8.08
N GLY A 15 -20.24 -14.01 8.09
CA GLY A 15 -19.34 -13.24 8.94
C GLY A 15 -17.88 -13.55 8.59
N ILE A 16 -17.09 -13.96 9.60
CA ILE A 16 -15.70 -14.35 9.42
C ILE A 16 -15.55 -15.77 8.83
N TYR A 17 -16.58 -16.61 8.93
CA TYR A 17 -16.49 -18.02 8.54
C TYR A 17 -16.80 -18.22 7.06
N ARG A 18 -16.09 -19.16 6.42
CA ARG A 18 -16.48 -19.68 5.10
C ARG A 18 -17.07 -21.06 5.24
N LYS A 19 -18.31 -21.20 4.77
CA LYS A 19 -19.05 -22.47 4.74
C LYS A 19 -19.08 -22.97 3.31
N ARG A 20 -18.59 -24.20 3.11
CA ARG A 20 -18.67 -24.91 1.83
C ARG A 20 -19.38 -26.23 2.01
N ILE A 21 -20.20 -26.61 1.04
CA ILE A 21 -20.70 -27.97 0.88
C ILE A 21 -19.97 -28.55 -0.32
N ILE A 22 -19.36 -29.72 -0.18
CA ILE A 22 -18.73 -30.45 -1.27
C ILE A 22 -19.20 -31.90 -1.18
N PHE A 23 -19.94 -32.38 -2.18
CA PHE A 23 -20.58 -33.70 -2.18
C PHE A 23 -21.35 -34.00 -0.86
N GLY A 24 -22.16 -33.04 -0.39
CA GLY A 24 -22.91 -33.16 0.86
C GLY A 24 -22.09 -32.96 2.15
N ILE A 25 -20.76 -32.89 2.07
CA ILE A 25 -19.88 -32.68 3.23
C ILE A 25 -19.80 -31.19 3.53
N LYS A 26 -20.17 -30.81 4.77
CA LYS A 26 -20.10 -29.43 5.25
C LYS A 26 -18.71 -29.14 5.82
N ILE A 27 -17.99 -28.23 5.18
CA ILE A 27 -16.67 -27.75 5.60
C ILE A 27 -16.82 -26.31 6.09
N ILE A 28 -16.43 -26.05 7.34
CA ILE A 28 -16.41 -24.71 7.92
C ILE A 28 -14.96 -24.34 8.17
N THR A 29 -14.53 -23.22 7.60
CA THR A 29 -13.17 -22.72 7.77
C THR A 29 -13.19 -21.36 8.46
N ASN A 30 -12.37 -21.21 9.50
CA ASN A 30 -12.02 -19.91 10.04
C ASN A 30 -10.81 -19.40 9.25
N PRO A 31 -10.82 -18.16 8.72
CA PRO A 31 -9.64 -17.59 8.11
C PRO A 31 -8.53 -17.45 9.14
N ASN A 32 -7.30 -17.79 8.76
CA ASN A 32 -6.11 -17.59 9.58
C ASN A 32 -5.88 -16.10 9.90
N GLU A 33 -6.41 -15.21 9.06
CA GLU A 33 -6.28 -13.77 9.21
C GLU A 33 -7.55 -13.05 8.71
N LEU A 34 -7.96 -12.02 9.44
CA LEU A 34 -9.08 -11.17 9.05
C LEU A 34 -8.71 -10.36 7.81
N ARG A 35 -9.62 -10.30 6.83
CA ARG A 35 -9.44 -9.49 5.63
C ARG A 35 -9.20 -8.01 5.93
N LEU A 36 -9.70 -7.53 7.07
CA LEU A 36 -9.57 -6.14 7.50
C LEU A 36 -8.10 -5.80 7.82
N ASN A 37 -7.41 -6.66 8.57
CA ASN A 37 -5.99 -6.48 8.90
C ASN A 37 -5.14 -6.35 7.63
N ARG A 38 -5.39 -7.22 6.64
CA ARG A 38 -4.69 -7.15 5.34
C ARG A 38 -4.99 -5.88 4.55
N ILE A 39 -6.14 -5.25 4.76
CA ILE A 39 -6.48 -3.97 4.15
C ILE A 39 -5.75 -2.83 4.88
N GLU A 40 -5.72 -2.85 6.21
CA GLU A 40 -4.97 -1.89 7.03
C GLU A 40 -3.49 -1.89 6.66
N GLU A 41 -2.84 -3.06 6.57
CA GLU A 41 -1.44 -3.16 6.14
C GLU A 41 -1.21 -2.56 4.75
N LYS A 42 -2.15 -2.73 3.82
CA LYS A 42 -2.04 -2.13 2.48
C LYS A 42 -2.15 -0.62 2.53
N ILE A 43 -3.04 -0.09 3.37
CA ILE A 43 -3.20 1.34 3.56
C ILE A 43 -1.93 1.93 4.17
N ASP A 44 -1.38 1.30 5.20
CA ASP A 44 -0.15 1.74 5.86
C ASP A 44 1.03 1.76 4.88
N ASN A 45 1.17 0.72 4.06
CA ASN A 45 2.20 0.66 3.03
C ASN A 45 2.05 1.79 1.99
N ILE A 46 0.82 2.12 1.58
CA ILE A 46 0.56 3.23 0.65
C ILE A 46 0.94 4.57 1.31
N ILE A 47 0.58 4.76 2.58
CA ILE A 47 0.92 5.97 3.34
C ILE A 47 2.44 6.13 3.44
N GLN A 48 3.16 5.08 3.84
CA GLN A 48 4.63 5.13 3.95
C GLN A 48 5.31 5.44 2.61
N ASN A 49 4.88 4.80 1.52
CA ASN A 49 5.43 5.07 0.19
C ASN A 49 5.22 6.52 -0.24
N ASN A 50 4.06 7.11 0.06
CA ASN A 50 3.80 8.52 -0.23
C ASN A 50 4.67 9.45 0.61
N ILE A 51 4.85 9.15 1.90
CA ILE A 51 5.75 9.91 2.79
C ILE A 51 7.19 9.89 2.25
N ILE A 52 7.71 8.71 1.89
CA ILE A 52 9.05 8.56 1.33
C ILE A 52 9.22 9.39 0.05
N LYS A 53 8.21 9.38 -0.82
CA LYS A 53 8.23 10.17 -2.07
C LYS A 53 8.28 11.68 -1.79
N ILE A 54 7.50 12.16 -0.83
CA ILE A 54 7.48 13.59 -0.43
C ILE A 54 8.84 14.00 0.15
N ILE A 55 9.39 13.20 1.07
CA ILE A 55 10.69 13.45 1.69
C ILE A 55 11.78 13.49 0.62
N GLY A 56 11.82 12.50 -0.27
CA GLY A 56 12.79 12.45 -1.37
C GLY A 56 12.74 13.69 -2.26
N ASN A 57 11.54 14.13 -2.65
CA ASN A 57 11.36 15.32 -3.47
C ASN A 57 11.81 16.61 -2.76
N ASN A 58 11.49 16.74 -1.47
CA ASN A 58 11.90 17.90 -0.68
C ASN A 58 13.42 17.95 -0.49
N MET A 59 14.06 16.80 -0.31
CA MET A 59 15.52 16.70 -0.18
C MET A 59 16.23 17.08 -1.49
N LEU A 60 15.69 16.67 -2.63
CA LEU A 60 16.19 17.12 -3.94
C LEU A 60 16.06 18.63 -4.11
N LYS A 61 14.90 19.20 -3.75
CA LYS A 61 14.65 20.64 -3.83
C LYS A 61 15.66 21.43 -2.99
N LEU A 62 15.91 21.00 -1.75
CA LEU A 62 16.93 21.60 -0.86
C LEU A 62 18.32 21.56 -1.49
N ARG A 63 18.75 20.40 -2.01
CA ARG A 63 20.07 20.26 -2.66
C ARG A 63 20.21 21.19 -3.87
N VAL A 64 19.16 21.35 -4.67
CA VAL A 64 19.17 22.29 -5.80
C VAL A 64 19.35 23.73 -5.30
N TYR A 65 18.62 24.14 -4.25
CA TYR A 65 18.80 25.47 -3.67
C TYR A 65 20.21 25.72 -3.12
N GLU A 66 20.81 24.74 -2.45
CA GLU A 66 22.19 24.83 -1.97
C GLU A 66 23.19 25.05 -3.11
N ILE A 67 23.05 24.32 -4.21
CA ILE A 67 23.89 24.46 -5.40
C ILE A 67 23.75 25.86 -5.99
N TYR A 68 22.52 26.34 -6.19
CA TYR A 68 22.26 27.69 -6.71
C TYR A 68 22.85 28.78 -5.81
N SER A 69 22.68 28.67 -4.49
CA SER A 69 23.23 29.61 -3.52
C SER A 69 24.75 29.70 -3.61
N LYS A 70 25.44 28.55 -3.65
CA LYS A 70 26.91 28.49 -3.80
C LYS A 70 27.41 29.12 -5.11
N HIS A 71 26.73 28.87 -6.24
CA HIS A 71 27.07 29.50 -7.52
C HIS A 71 26.88 31.02 -7.48
N LYS A 72 25.82 31.49 -6.83
CA LYS A 72 25.53 32.92 -6.70
C LYS A 72 26.61 33.63 -5.89
N GLU A 73 27.04 33.06 -4.77
CA GLU A 73 28.14 33.61 -3.95
C GLU A 73 29.47 33.67 -4.70
N SER A 74 29.81 32.62 -5.45
CA SER A 74 31.01 32.59 -6.30
C SER A 74 30.98 33.69 -7.38
N SER A 75 29.83 33.92 -8.00
CA SER A 75 29.64 34.97 -9.01
C SER A 75 29.89 36.37 -8.44
N TYR A 76 29.42 36.66 -7.22
CA TYR A 76 29.66 37.96 -6.57
C TYR A 76 31.11 38.16 -6.18
N LYS A 77 31.79 37.13 -5.66
CA LYS A 77 33.23 37.20 -5.32
C LYS A 77 34.08 37.51 -6.55
N ASN A 78 33.79 36.91 -7.70
CA ASN A 78 34.53 37.15 -8.94
C ASN A 78 34.26 38.55 -9.54
N LYS A 79 33.12 39.17 -9.25
CA LYS A 79 32.81 40.55 -9.67
C LYS A 79 33.50 41.61 -8.82
N ALA A 80 33.79 41.31 -7.55
CA ALA A 80 34.41 42.24 -6.61
C ALA A 80 35.95 42.33 -6.75
N ILE A 81 36.57 41.46 -7.56
CA ILE A 81 38.03 41.38 -7.76
C ILE A 81 38.47 42.08 -9.08
N LYS A 82 37.53 42.62 -9.86
CA LYS A 82 37.81 43.50 -11.02
C LYS A 82 37.64 44.95 -10.62
#